data_AF-A0A392PHF8-F1
#
_entry.id   AF-A0A392PHF8-F1
#
_cell.length_a   1.000
_cell.length_b   1.000
_cell.length_c   1.000
_cell.angle_alpha   90.00
_cell.angle_beta   90.00
_cell.angle_gamma   90.00
#
_symmetry.space_group_name_H-M   'P 1'
#
loop_
_entity.id
_entity.type
_entity.pdbx_description
1 polymer ?
#
loop_
_entity_poly.entity_id
_entity_poly.type
_entity_poly.pdbx_seq_one_letter_code
_entity_poly.pdbx_strand_id
1 'polypeptide(L)' 'MIYVHSKGMIVDDEYVILGSANINQRSMEGTRDTEIAMGAYQPEYTWARKQFYPRGQ' A
#
# COMPACT_ATOMS: atom_id res chain seq x y z
N MET A 1 14.81 3.13 -21.06
CA MET A 1 13.70 2.45 -20.35
C MET A 1 13.80 2.82 -18.88
N ILE A 2 12.68 3.16 -18.22
CA ILE A 2 12.66 3.41 -16.77
C ILE A 2 12.19 2.12 -16.10
N TYR A 3 12.93 1.64 -15.11
CA TYR A 3 12.61 0.41 -14.39
C TYR A 3 11.79 0.70 -13.13
N VAL A 4 10.60 0.12 -13.04
CA VAL A 4 9.74 0.26 -11.86
C VAL A 4 10.08 -0.83 -10.87
N HIS A 5 10.92 -0.49 -9.89
CA HIS A 5 11.30 -1.38 -8.79
C HIS A 5 10.47 -1.16 -7.51
N SER A 6 9.43 -0.32 -7.59
CA SER A 6 8.56 0.02 -6.46
C SER A 6 7.71 -1.16 -6.01
N LYS A 7 7.52 -1.29 -4.70
CA LYS A 7 6.55 -2.19 -4.06
C LYS A 7 5.71 -1.38 -3.09
N GLY A 8 4.74 -0.68 -3.67
CA GLY A 8 3.85 0.19 -2.93
C GLY A 8 2.43 0.01 -3.39
N MET A 9 1.49 0.17 -2.46
CA MET A 9 0.06 0.18 -2.74
C MET A 9 -0.56 1.36 -2.00
N ILE A 10 -1.43 2.08 -2.69
CA ILE A 10 -2.26 3.15 -2.13
C ILE A 10 -3.71 2.64 -2.22
N VAL A 11 -4.45 2.77 -1.13
CA VAL A 11 -5.85 2.36 -1.03
C VAL A 11 -6.68 3.57 -0.66
N ASP A 12 -7.66 3.87 -1.51
CA ASP A 12 -8.64 4.94 -1.34
C ASP A 12 -8.05 6.33 -1.04
N ASP A 13 -6.81 6.62 -1.45
CA ASP A 13 -6.04 7.82 -1.06
C ASP A 13 -5.93 8.08 0.46
N GLU A 14 -6.16 7.08 1.30
CA GLU A 14 -6.11 7.18 2.76
C GLU A 14 -4.98 6.37 3.38
N TYR A 15 -4.72 5.19 2.81
CA TYR A 15 -3.82 4.20 3.37
C TYR A 15 -2.75 3.82 2.37
N VAL A 16 -1.53 3.67 2.86
CA VAL A 16 -0.38 3.24 2.06
C VAL A 16 0.29 2.04 2.67
N ILE A 17 0.75 1.14 1.82
CA ILE A 17 1.72 0.09 2.16
C ILE A 17 2.97 0.35 1.34
N LEU A 18 4.12 0.41 2.01
CA LEU A 18 5.43 0.53 1.37
C LEU A 18 6.37 -0.53 1.95
N GLY A 19 7.13 -1.21 1.09
CA GLY A 19 8.04 -2.25 1.54
C GLY A 19 8.94 -2.82 0.45
N SER A 20 9.48 -4.00 0.73
CA SER A 20 10.35 -4.76 -0.19
C SER A 20 9.58 -5.85 -0.97
N ALA A 21 8.43 -6.30 -0.45
CA ALA A 21 7.69 -7.45 -0.96
C ALA A 21 7.05 -7.22 -2.34
N ASN A 22 7.43 -8.02 -3.32
CA ASN A 22 6.78 -8.06 -4.63
C ASN A 22 5.41 -8.75 -4.56
N ILE A 23 4.54 -8.48 -5.54
CA ILE A 23 3.29 -9.24 -5.73
C ILE A 23 3.61 -10.57 -6.44
N ASN A 24 4.20 -11.50 -5.71
CA ASN A 24 4.46 -12.87 -6.15
C ASN A 24 4.62 -13.81 -4.95
N GLN A 25 4.59 -15.13 -5.21
CA GLN A 25 4.73 -16.14 -4.15
C GLN A 25 6.07 -16.04 -3.41
N ARG A 26 7.16 -15.66 -4.10
CA ARG A 26 8.49 -15.57 -3.48
C ARG A 26 8.53 -14.59 -2.30
N SER A 27 7.92 -13.42 -2.48
CA SER A 27 7.83 -12.40 -1.44
C SER A 27 6.65 -12.60 -0.48
N MET A 28 5.52 -13.15 -0.94
CA MET A 28 4.28 -13.23 -0.14
C MET A 28 4.09 -14.53 0.66
N GLU A 29 4.82 -15.60 0.36
CA GLU A 29 4.67 -16.89 1.05
C GLU A 29 5.27 -16.87 2.47
N GLY A 30 6.15 -15.91 2.78
CA GLY A 30 6.73 -15.72 4.11
C GLY A 30 7.77 -16.76 4.56
N THR A 31 7.89 -17.88 3.83
CA THR A 31 8.89 -18.94 4.10
C THR A 31 10.08 -18.93 3.12
N ARG A 32 10.01 -18.10 2.06
CA ARG A 32 11.06 -17.95 1.05
C ARG A 32 11.92 -16.73 1.35
N ASP A 33 11.61 -15.58 0.74
CA ASP A 33 12.36 -14.35 0.97
C ASP A 33 11.88 -13.68 2.27
N THR A 34 12.82 -13.14 3.04
CA THR A 34 12.52 -12.28 4.17
C THR A 34 12.17 -10.88 3.66
N GLU A 35 10.92 -10.46 3.86
CA GLU A 35 10.43 -9.16 3.43
C GLU A 35 10.01 -8.31 4.62
N ILE A 36 9.98 -6.99 4.43
CA ILE A 36 9.41 -6.04 5.40
C ILE A 36 8.54 -5.03 4.67
N ALA A 37 7.42 -4.66 5.29
CA ALA A 37 6.55 -3.59 4.82
C ALA A 37 5.97 -2.82 6.00
N MET A 38 5.69 -1.54 5.79
CA MET A 38 4.99 -0.67 6.72
C MET A 38 3.67 -0.23 6.11
N GLY A 39 2.61 -0.33 6.90
CA GLY A 39 1.32 0.30 6.64
C GLY A 39 1.21 1.62 7.38
N ALA A 40 0.69 2.65 6.72
CA ALA A 40 0.47 3.96 7.33
C ALA A 40 -0.78 4.63 6.77
N TYR A 41 -1.42 5.44 7.61
CA TYR A 41 -2.49 6.37 7.25
C TYR A 41 -2.46 7.58 8.19
N GLN A 42 -3.14 8.65 7.81
CA GLN A 42 -3.33 9.81 8.67
C GLN A 42 -4.75 9.80 9.26
N PRO A 43 -4.94 9.68 10.59
CA PRO A 43 -6.27 9.55 11.20
C PRO A 43 -7.25 10.70 10.87
N GLU A 44 -6.70 11.91 10.69
CA GLU A 44 -7.47 13.11 10.35
C GLU A 44 -7.88 13.19 8.88
N TYR A 45 -7.31 12.35 8.01
CA TYR A 45 -7.52 12.38 6.56
C TYR A 45 -8.17 11.09 6.06
N THR A 46 -9.26 10.68 6.72
CA THR A 46 -10.08 9.53 6.33
C THR A 46 -11.47 9.97 5.89
N TRP A 47 -12.12 9.22 5.01
CA TRP A 47 -13.38 9.61 4.37
C TRP A 47 -14.52 9.53 5.38
N ALA A 48 -14.44 8.53 6.27
CA ALA A 48 -15.29 8.42 7.45
C ALA A 48 -15.29 9.71 8.29
N ARG A 49 -14.13 10.34 8.46
CA ARG A 49 -14.00 11.57 9.24
C ARG A 49 -14.40 12.83 8.47
N LYS A 50 -14.18 12.86 7.16
CA LYS A 50 -14.64 13.95 6.28
C LYS A 50 -16.17 13.95 6.08
N GLN A 51 -16.88 12.91 6.54
CA GLN A 51 -18.33 12.70 6.31
C GLN A 51 -18.71 12.79 4.83
N PHE A 52 -17.79 12.40 3.95
CA PHE A 52 -17.95 12.52 2.50
C PHE A 52 -17.50 11.22 1.84
N TYR A 53 -18.19 10.82 0.78
CA TYR A 53 -17.83 9.63 0.02
C TYR A 53 -16.89 10.00 -1.13
N PRO A 54 -15.90 9.15 -1.44
CA PRO A 54 -15.05 9.36 -2.60
C PRO A 54 -15.93 9.34 -3.84
N ARG A 55 -15.81 10.38 -4.66
CA ARG A 55 -16.40 10.35 -6.00
C ARG A 55 -15.34 9.76 -6.91
N GLY A 56 -15.60 8.55 -7.42
CA GLY A 56 -14.80 7.98 -8.50
C GLY A 56 -14.75 8.95 -9.68
N GLN A 57 -13.63 8.96 -10.41
CA GLN A 57 -13.57 9.59 -11.72
C GLN A 57 -14.33 8.77 -12.76
#